data_AF-D9S0Q6-F1
#
_entry.id   AF-D9S0Q6-F1
#
_cell.length_a   1.000
_cell.length_b   1.000
_cell.length_c   1.000
_cell.angle_alpha   90.00
_cell.angle_beta   90.00
_cell.angle_gamma   90.00
#
_symmetry.space_group_name_H-M   'P 1'
#
loop_
_entity.id
_entity.type
_entity.pdbx_description
1 polymer ?
#
loop_
_entity_poly.entity_id
_entity_poly.type
_entity_poly.pdbx_seq_one_letter_code
_entity_poly.pdbx_strand_id
1 'polypeptide(L)'
;MSRLKMFAAIIISGTLLLAGCSMLPAPGSTIRPPQPASTPVENEEDIVPVVQKFLPPGAQLEQYGSGPAVRQGDIDAVDGKSEILAVYRVGNNTNEIGAFVLKFKDGEWQKVWQQQGFGYALDLMEFADITGDGKPEVLIGTTIGASAGNGLDIFSWQQDTLKKIAGTGYHRLEILHLSGNSTEKGYDGRAQLAVWQKDTITAMAVDVLRWEEIGLVPAVDLYREYFPKVVEYYEEQLKKAPDAPALWFYLADAQQKAGMAEEALKSAEKGLALKGDYPQDYRFKVVMGRALNDLGEYQRAISFFDEVMKAKEPLPPDIGQQGEPAYLKKIKAEALIDMGKSYEGLRQYEKAEDCYRRSLEITKSLFKEDSIEKKLALMPAEKALQRLKGVRGNE
;
A
#
# COMPACT_ATOMS: atom_id res chain seq x y z
N MET A 1 -40.13 -31.10 73.14
CA MET A 1 -40.18 -31.80 71.84
C MET A 1 -39.39 -30.96 70.82
N SER A 2 -38.07 -30.74 70.84
CA SER A 2 -36.84 -31.52 71.09
C SER A 2 -36.58 -32.67 70.11
N ARG A 3 -35.66 -32.40 69.16
CA ARG A 3 -34.57 -33.24 68.58
C ARG A 3 -34.24 -32.62 67.22
N LEU A 4 -33.17 -31.86 66.95
CA LEU A 4 -31.76 -31.82 67.40
C LEU A 4 -31.00 -33.14 67.23
N LYS A 5 -30.27 -33.26 66.10
CA LYS A 5 -28.91 -33.81 65.88
C LYS A 5 -28.44 -33.19 64.53
N MET A 6 -27.53 -32.24 64.40
CA MET A 6 -26.13 -32.04 64.86
C MET A 6 -25.15 -33.07 64.29
N PHE A 7 -24.29 -32.63 63.36
CA PHE A 7 -22.84 -32.91 63.14
C PHE A 7 -22.48 -32.26 61.77
N ALA A 8 -21.83 -31.08 61.67
CA ALA A 8 -20.45 -30.67 61.98
C ALA A 8 -19.42 -31.00 60.87
N ALA A 9 -18.83 -29.96 60.27
CA ALA A 9 -17.45 -29.79 59.74
C ALA A 9 -17.43 -28.62 58.74
N ILE A 10 -17.17 -27.38 59.16
CA ILE A 10 -15.87 -26.69 59.26
C ILE A 10 -15.16 -26.42 57.90
N ILE A 11 -15.33 -25.17 57.45
CA ILE A 11 -14.34 -24.16 56.96
C ILE A 11 -13.19 -24.66 56.05
N ILE A 12 -13.06 -24.09 54.85
CA ILE A 12 -11.94 -23.22 54.41
C ILE A 12 -12.13 -22.78 52.94
N SER A 13 -11.92 -21.48 52.75
CA SER A 13 -11.81 -20.68 51.54
C SER A 13 -10.98 -21.30 50.41
N GLY A 14 -11.41 -21.08 49.16
CA GLY A 14 -10.64 -21.43 47.97
C GLY A 14 -11.26 -20.87 46.70
N THR A 15 -11.13 -19.55 46.50
CA THR A 15 -11.27 -18.91 45.18
C THR A 15 -10.32 -19.57 44.19
N LEU A 16 -10.86 -20.32 43.22
CA LEU A 16 -10.12 -20.75 42.03
C LEU A 16 -10.59 -19.95 40.81
N LEU A 17 -9.74 -18.99 40.43
CA LEU A 17 -9.62 -18.46 39.08
C LEU A 17 -9.11 -19.57 38.17
N LEU A 18 -9.84 -19.90 37.11
CA LEU A 18 -9.25 -20.41 35.87
C LEU A 18 -9.91 -19.69 34.69
N ALA A 19 -9.37 -18.51 34.41
CA ALA A 19 -9.34 -17.97 33.05
C ALA A 19 -8.38 -18.84 32.23
N GLY A 20 -8.83 -19.27 31.05
CA GLY A 20 -8.03 -20.11 30.16
C GLY A 20 -8.69 -20.30 28.81
N CYS A 21 -9.29 -19.25 28.23
CA CYS A 21 -9.55 -19.24 26.79
C CYS A 21 -8.22 -18.91 26.11
N SER A 22 -7.48 -19.92 25.67
CA SER A 22 -6.43 -19.76 24.67
C SER A 22 -7.10 -19.39 23.34
N MET A 23 -7.28 -18.10 23.08
CA MET A 23 -7.51 -17.61 21.73
C MET A 23 -6.23 -17.90 20.94
N LEU A 24 -6.27 -18.94 20.12
CA LEU A 24 -5.28 -19.13 19.06
C LEU A 24 -5.36 -17.90 18.14
N PRO A 25 -4.23 -17.26 17.80
CA PRO A 25 -4.23 -16.18 16.83
C PRO A 25 -4.75 -16.72 15.48
N ALA A 26 -5.49 -15.89 14.76
CA ALA A 26 -6.00 -16.22 13.44
C ALA A 26 -4.83 -16.61 12.51
N PRO A 27 -4.98 -17.66 11.66
CA PRO A 27 -3.88 -18.28 10.91
C PRO A 27 -3.19 -17.39 9.85
N GLY A 28 -3.56 -16.11 9.73
CA GLY A 28 -2.92 -15.12 8.88
C GLY A 28 -1.74 -14.36 9.49
N SER A 29 -1.46 -14.52 10.80
CA SER A 29 -0.37 -13.80 11.49
C SER A 29 0.99 -14.49 11.44
N THR A 30 1.12 -15.64 10.77
CA THR A 30 2.33 -16.49 10.84
C THR A 30 3.23 -16.42 9.60
N ILE A 31 2.89 -15.62 8.59
CA ILE A 31 3.76 -15.43 7.42
C ILE A 31 4.58 -14.16 7.61
N ARG A 32 5.82 -14.33 8.10
CA ARG A 32 6.81 -13.25 8.20
C ARG A 32 7.51 -13.05 6.85
N PRO A 33 7.74 -11.81 6.39
CA PRO A 33 8.73 -11.54 5.35
C PRO A 33 10.13 -11.97 5.84
N PRO A 34 11.05 -12.39 4.95
CA PRO A 34 12.43 -12.68 5.34
C PRO A 34 13.11 -11.42 5.89
N GLN A 35 13.74 -11.54 7.06
CA GLN A 35 14.61 -10.52 7.61
C GLN A 35 15.89 -10.44 6.77
N PRO A 36 16.33 -9.24 6.31
CA PRO A 36 17.72 -9.06 5.91
C PRO A 36 18.61 -9.42 7.10
N ALA A 37 19.76 -10.05 6.83
CA ALA A 37 20.72 -10.45 7.84
C ALA A 37 21.03 -9.27 8.77
N SER A 38 20.67 -9.42 10.05
CA SER A 38 21.04 -8.49 11.11
C SER A 38 22.57 -8.39 11.17
N THR A 39 23.11 -7.24 10.78
CA THR A 39 24.47 -6.82 11.13
C THR A 39 24.62 -6.84 12.66
N PRO A 40 25.82 -7.16 13.20
CA PRO A 40 26.02 -7.22 14.64
C PRO A 40 25.76 -5.84 15.24
N VAL A 41 24.87 -5.79 16.24
CA VAL A 41 24.55 -4.58 17.01
C VAL A 41 25.79 -4.16 17.78
N GLU A 42 26.44 -3.08 17.35
CA GLU A 42 27.44 -2.37 18.15
C GLU A 42 26.76 -1.73 19.36
N ASN A 43 27.44 -1.72 20.50
CA ASN A 43 26.93 -1.29 21.80
C ASN A 43 26.40 0.16 21.78
N GLU A 44 25.11 0.35 21.51
CA GLU A 44 24.37 1.58 21.83
C GLU A 44 24.11 1.61 23.34
N GLU A 45 24.37 2.74 24.00
CA GLU A 45 23.83 3.01 25.34
C GLU A 45 22.33 2.73 25.33
N ASP A 46 21.78 2.21 26.44
CA ASP A 46 20.34 2.00 26.54
C ASP A 46 19.60 3.35 26.35
N ILE A 47 19.04 3.55 25.15
CA ILE A 47 18.33 4.76 24.75
C ILE A 47 16.95 4.86 25.41
N VAL A 48 16.42 3.77 25.97
CA VAL A 48 15.09 3.75 26.58
C VAL A 48 15.00 4.71 27.77
N PRO A 49 15.95 4.73 28.74
CA PRO A 49 16.03 5.76 29.78
C PRO A 49 16.08 7.20 29.28
N VAL A 50 16.70 7.46 28.11
CA VAL A 50 16.69 8.79 27.50
C VAL A 50 15.27 9.11 27.05
N VAL A 51 14.66 8.25 26.25
CA VAL A 51 13.32 8.41 25.69
C VAL A 51 12.25 8.59 26.78
N GLN A 52 12.34 7.83 27.88
CA GLN A 52 11.39 7.93 29.00
C GLN A 52 11.31 9.34 29.60
N LYS A 53 12.40 10.11 29.59
CA LYS A 53 12.42 11.50 30.08
C LYS A 53 11.64 12.47 29.19
N PHE A 54 11.40 12.12 27.92
CA PHE A 54 10.73 12.97 26.93
C PHE A 54 9.28 12.55 26.66
N LEU A 55 8.79 11.48 27.29
CA LEU A 55 7.40 11.05 27.18
C LEU A 55 6.45 12.14 27.71
N PRO A 56 5.33 12.41 27.03
CA PRO A 56 4.29 13.28 27.58
C PRO A 56 3.76 12.76 28.92
N PRO A 57 3.19 13.63 29.78
CA PRO A 57 2.61 13.20 31.05
C PRO A 57 1.57 12.10 30.88
N GLY A 58 1.74 10.98 31.59
CA GLY A 58 0.84 9.82 31.52
C GLY A 58 0.99 8.98 30.25
N ALA A 59 1.93 9.29 29.35
CA ALA A 59 2.26 8.44 28.22
C ALA A 59 3.17 7.29 28.63
N GLN A 60 3.08 6.19 27.88
CA GLN A 60 3.98 5.05 27.98
C GLN A 60 4.45 4.68 26.58
N LEU A 61 5.63 4.06 26.48
CA LEU A 61 6.07 3.49 25.21
C LEU A 61 5.01 2.51 24.69
N GLU A 62 4.86 2.49 23.37
CA GLU A 62 3.97 1.57 22.68
C GLU A 62 4.42 0.11 22.95
N GLN A 63 3.47 -0.81 23.17
CA GLN A 63 3.78 -2.22 23.47
C GLN A 63 2.81 -3.22 22.82
N TYR A 64 1.74 -2.74 22.19
CA TYR A 64 0.69 -3.58 21.60
C TYR A 64 0.92 -3.82 20.11
N GLY A 65 1.85 -3.08 19.52
CA GLY A 65 2.19 -3.15 18.12
C GLY A 65 3.17 -4.27 17.76
N SER A 66 3.50 -4.31 16.48
CA SER A 66 4.55 -5.17 15.93
C SER A 66 5.89 -4.44 16.01
N GLY A 67 6.83 -4.99 16.79
CA GLY A 67 8.22 -4.50 16.83
C GLY A 67 8.54 -3.54 17.99
N PRO A 68 9.76 -3.02 18.05
CA PRO A 68 10.21 -2.13 19.12
C PRO A 68 9.56 -0.74 18.98
N ALA A 69 9.21 -0.11 20.10
CA ALA A 69 8.66 1.24 20.12
C ALA A 69 9.73 2.36 20.11
N VAL A 70 11.01 1.98 20.06
CA VAL A 70 12.14 2.90 19.96
C VAL A 70 13.10 2.35 18.92
N ARG A 71 13.61 3.23 18.06
CA ARG A 71 14.64 2.91 17.08
C ARG A 71 15.58 4.10 16.90
N GLN A 72 16.85 3.79 16.63
CA GLN A 72 17.90 4.77 16.39
C GLN A 72 18.36 4.68 14.93
N GLY A 73 18.64 5.83 14.31
CA GLY A 73 19.16 5.91 12.94
C GLY A 73 19.54 7.35 12.58
N ASP A 74 20.47 7.52 11.63
CA ASP A 74 20.85 8.83 11.09
C ASP A 74 19.73 9.32 10.16
N ILE A 75 18.74 10.01 10.72
CA ILE A 75 17.51 10.41 10.04
C ILE A 75 17.76 11.67 9.20
N ASP A 76 18.62 12.58 9.67
CA ASP A 76 18.91 13.82 8.95
C ASP A 76 20.02 13.70 7.90
N ALA A 77 20.89 12.69 8.05
CA ALA A 77 22.03 12.41 7.18
C ALA A 77 22.95 13.63 7.00
N VAL A 78 23.12 14.45 8.03
CA VAL A 78 23.96 15.66 8.00
C VAL A 78 25.30 15.44 8.70
N ASP A 79 25.28 14.86 9.91
CA ASP A 79 26.44 14.77 10.79
C ASP A 79 26.89 13.33 11.08
N GLY A 80 26.21 12.33 10.51
CA GLY A 80 26.49 10.91 10.73
C GLY A 80 26.09 10.41 12.12
N LYS A 81 25.39 11.22 12.91
CA LYS A 81 24.95 10.85 14.26
C LYS A 81 23.49 10.45 14.23
N SER A 82 23.18 9.35 14.89
CA SER A 82 21.82 8.86 14.91
C SER A 82 20.89 9.68 15.80
N GLU A 83 19.71 9.99 15.29
CA GLU A 83 18.53 10.41 16.04
C GLU A 83 17.78 9.21 16.62
N ILE A 84 16.93 9.48 17.61
CA ILE A 84 16.05 8.48 18.21
C ILE A 84 14.60 8.77 17.81
N LEU A 85 13.96 7.80 17.16
CA LEU A 85 12.52 7.79 16.94
C LEU A 85 11.85 6.94 18.02
N ALA A 86 10.83 7.49 18.66
CA ALA A 86 10.05 6.79 19.67
C ALA A 86 8.55 6.91 19.42
N VAL A 87 7.83 5.82 19.61
CA VAL A 87 6.37 5.71 19.53
C VAL A 87 5.80 5.44 20.92
N TYR A 88 4.72 6.12 21.26
CA TYR A 88 4.14 6.10 22.60
C TYR A 88 2.60 6.14 22.55
N ARG A 89 1.93 5.70 23.60
CA ARG A 89 0.47 5.85 23.75
C ARG A 89 0.12 7.16 24.44
N VAL A 90 -0.86 7.88 23.92
CA VAL A 90 -1.28 9.19 24.44
C VAL A 90 -2.14 9.00 25.71
N GLY A 91 -1.52 9.15 26.88
CA GLY A 91 -2.22 9.04 28.17
C GLY A 91 -2.60 7.62 28.56
N ASN A 92 -3.40 7.50 29.63
CA ASN A 92 -3.64 6.22 30.30
C ASN A 92 -4.75 5.36 29.68
N ASN A 93 -5.60 5.91 28.81
CA ASN A 93 -6.79 5.20 28.34
C ASN A 93 -7.31 5.64 26.96
N THR A 94 -6.42 5.94 26.02
CA THR A 94 -6.83 6.28 24.66
C THR A 94 -6.25 5.32 23.64
N ASN A 95 -6.97 5.20 22.53
CA ASN A 95 -6.65 4.36 21.39
C ASN A 95 -5.75 5.09 20.39
N GLU A 96 -4.92 6.00 20.87
CA GLU A 96 -4.10 6.86 20.04
C GLU A 96 -2.63 6.69 20.39
N ILE A 97 -1.82 6.52 19.36
CA ILE A 97 -0.38 6.56 19.45
C ILE A 97 0.15 7.89 18.90
N GLY A 98 1.22 8.37 19.53
CA GLY A 98 2.03 9.47 19.06
C GLY A 98 3.46 9.00 18.80
N ALA A 99 4.22 9.83 18.09
CA ALA A 99 5.63 9.62 17.86
C ALA A 99 6.39 10.92 18.09
N PHE A 100 7.67 10.82 18.47
CA PHE A 100 8.59 11.95 18.50
C PHE A 100 9.99 11.53 18.09
N VAL A 101 10.77 12.51 17.62
CA VAL A 101 12.19 12.35 17.32
C VAL A 101 13.02 13.18 18.29
N LEU A 102 14.11 12.58 18.79
CA LEU A 102 15.14 13.25 19.56
C LEU A 102 16.42 13.36 18.74
N LYS A 103 17.05 14.53 18.75
CA LYS A 103 18.39 14.76 18.21
C LYS A 103 19.33 15.26 19.30
N PHE A 104 20.58 14.81 19.29
CA PHE A 104 21.58 15.25 20.25
C PHE A 104 22.26 16.52 19.75
N LYS A 105 22.02 17.65 20.42
CA LYS A 105 22.57 18.97 20.09
C LYS A 105 23.12 19.64 21.34
N ASP A 106 24.23 20.36 21.19
CA ASP A 106 24.84 21.16 22.28
C ASP A 106 25.09 20.39 23.59
N GLY A 107 25.34 19.08 23.50
CA GLY A 107 25.61 18.22 24.65
C GLY A 107 24.38 17.63 25.34
N GLU A 108 23.18 17.83 24.79
CA GLU A 108 21.93 17.30 25.33
C GLU A 108 21.00 16.75 24.24
N TRP A 109 20.09 15.85 24.65
CA TRP A 109 19.01 15.38 23.78
C TRP A 109 17.90 16.42 23.71
N GLN A 110 17.45 16.77 22.51
CA GLN A 110 16.38 17.72 22.28
C GLN A 110 15.31 17.10 21.39
N LYS A 111 14.04 17.39 21.70
CA LYS A 111 12.90 16.95 20.88
C LYS A 111 12.73 17.89 19.69
N VAL A 112 12.96 17.37 18.50
CA VAL A 112 12.95 18.13 17.22
C VAL A 112 11.69 17.93 16.40
N TRP A 113 10.93 16.87 16.70
CA TRP A 113 9.64 16.61 16.08
C TRP A 113 8.73 15.82 17.02
N GLN A 114 7.42 16.06 16.93
CA GLN A 114 6.39 15.29 17.62
C GLN A 114 5.06 15.37 16.88
N GLN A 115 4.37 14.24 16.75
CA GLN A 115 3.01 14.18 16.22
C GLN A 115 2.19 13.15 17.02
N GLN A 116 0.88 13.39 17.11
CA GLN A 116 -0.10 12.52 17.76
C GLN A 116 -1.22 12.16 16.78
N GLY A 117 -2.03 11.15 17.11
CA GLY A 117 -3.21 10.79 16.34
C GLY A 117 -2.91 9.92 15.12
N PHE A 118 -1.89 9.05 15.19
CA PHE A 118 -1.53 8.19 14.07
C PHE A 118 -2.43 6.96 13.88
N GLY A 119 -3.09 6.49 14.93
CA GLY A 119 -3.85 5.24 14.91
C GLY A 119 -3.79 4.50 16.25
N TYR A 120 -4.17 3.22 16.24
CA TYR A 120 -4.41 2.43 17.45
C TYR A 120 -3.17 1.74 18.02
N ALA A 121 -2.32 1.21 17.14
CA ALA A 121 -1.14 0.44 17.48
C ALA A 121 -0.08 0.60 16.39
N LEU A 122 1.18 0.40 16.75
CA LEU A 122 2.30 0.43 15.81
C LEU A 122 2.30 -0.86 14.99
N ASP A 123 2.47 -0.78 13.68
CA ASP A 123 2.65 -1.95 12.81
C ASP A 123 4.05 -1.97 12.17
N LEU A 124 4.57 -0.79 11.83
CA LEU A 124 5.87 -0.63 11.19
C LEU A 124 6.57 0.62 11.70
N MET A 125 7.88 0.51 11.93
CA MET A 125 8.76 1.64 12.12
C MET A 125 10.10 1.35 11.45
N GLU A 126 10.32 1.96 10.28
CA GLU A 126 11.48 1.69 9.42
C GLU A 126 12.08 2.99 8.88
N PHE A 127 13.34 2.90 8.45
CA PHE A 127 14.07 3.96 7.77
C PHE A 127 14.49 3.45 6.38
N ALA A 128 14.17 4.19 5.33
CA ALA A 128 14.53 3.82 3.97
C ALA A 128 14.62 5.08 3.09
N ASP A 129 15.62 5.14 2.19
CA ASP A 129 15.71 6.22 1.20
C ASP A 129 14.60 6.03 0.15
N ILE A 130 13.45 6.67 0.34
CA ILE A 130 12.28 6.54 -0.53
C ILE A 130 12.38 7.52 -1.69
N THR A 131 12.93 8.71 -1.43
CA THR A 131 13.03 9.81 -2.40
C THR A 131 14.21 9.68 -3.37
N GLY A 132 15.21 8.88 -3.02
CA GLY A 132 16.45 8.66 -3.79
C GLY A 132 17.47 9.79 -3.62
N ASP A 133 17.42 10.55 -2.53
CA ASP A 133 18.33 11.66 -2.26
C ASP A 133 19.54 11.28 -1.38
N GLY A 134 19.64 9.99 -1.04
CA GLY A 134 20.67 9.44 -0.15
C GLY A 134 20.36 9.60 1.33
N LYS A 135 19.21 10.19 1.70
CA LYS A 135 18.75 10.35 3.07
C LYS A 135 17.58 9.41 3.35
N PRO A 136 17.52 8.77 4.51
CA PRO A 136 16.39 7.91 4.83
C PRO A 136 15.14 8.74 5.17
N GLU A 137 14.03 8.40 4.54
CA GLU A 137 12.70 8.75 5.04
C GLU A 137 12.34 7.88 6.26
N VAL A 138 11.54 8.45 7.14
CA VAL A 138 10.94 7.79 8.29
C VAL A 138 9.57 7.24 7.93
N LEU A 139 9.41 5.93 8.03
CA LEU A 139 8.18 5.21 7.73
C LEU A 139 7.52 4.77 9.04
N ILE A 140 6.31 5.28 9.29
CA ILE A 140 5.50 4.91 10.46
C ILE A 140 4.20 4.28 9.94
N GLY A 141 4.09 2.98 10.13
CA GLY A 141 2.87 2.22 9.83
C GLY A 141 2.05 1.98 11.09
N THR A 142 0.76 2.27 11.03
CA THR A 142 -0.14 2.16 12.19
C THR A 142 -1.41 1.42 11.84
N THR A 143 -1.91 0.63 12.79
CA THR A 143 -3.19 -0.06 12.65
C THR A 143 -4.32 0.95 12.76
N ILE A 144 -5.14 1.07 11.71
CA ILE A 144 -6.36 1.88 11.71
C ILE A 144 -7.52 1.10 12.32
N GLY A 145 -7.54 -0.22 12.14
CA GLY A 145 -8.50 -1.11 12.78
C GLY A 145 -8.44 -2.52 12.22
N ALA A 146 -8.97 -3.50 12.98
CA ALA A 146 -8.84 -4.93 12.67
C ALA A 146 -9.29 -5.32 11.25
N SER A 147 -10.26 -4.59 10.67
CA SER A 147 -10.77 -4.83 9.32
C SER A 147 -10.37 -3.77 8.29
N ALA A 148 -9.92 -2.59 8.75
CA ALA A 148 -9.56 -1.46 7.87
C ALA A 148 -8.12 -1.58 7.34
N GLY A 149 -7.29 -2.39 8.00
CA GLY A 149 -5.87 -2.51 7.72
C GLY A 149 -5.07 -1.41 8.42
N ASN A 150 -3.94 -1.09 7.80
CA ASN A 150 -2.93 -0.19 8.33
C ASN A 150 -2.79 1.03 7.42
N GLY A 151 -2.44 2.17 8.03
CA GLY A 151 -2.01 3.38 7.33
C GLY A 151 -0.49 3.50 7.44
N LEU A 152 0.18 3.84 6.34
CA LEU A 152 1.58 4.19 6.31
C LEU A 152 1.69 5.70 6.14
N ASP A 153 2.46 6.35 7.03
CA ASP A 153 2.89 7.72 6.88
C ASP A 153 4.40 7.76 6.62
N ILE A 154 4.80 8.55 5.61
CA ILE A 154 6.19 8.70 5.18
C ILE A 154 6.61 10.14 5.44
N PHE A 155 7.68 10.30 6.22
CA PHE A 155 8.22 11.60 6.60
C PHE A 155 9.63 11.77 6.06
N SER A 156 9.92 12.96 5.54
CA SER A 156 11.27 13.35 5.14
C SER A 156 11.78 14.46 6.04
N TRP A 157 13.09 14.46 6.27
CA TRP A 157 13.75 15.48 7.09
C TRP A 157 13.88 16.79 6.32
N GLN A 158 13.24 17.84 6.81
CA GLN A 158 13.22 19.16 6.17
C GLN A 158 13.27 20.26 7.20
N GLN A 159 14.23 21.18 7.06
CA GLN A 159 14.38 22.34 7.95
C GLN A 159 14.48 21.94 9.44
N ASP A 160 15.33 20.93 9.72
CA ASP A 160 15.62 20.47 11.10
C ASP A 160 14.43 19.80 11.82
N THR A 161 13.47 19.29 11.08
CA THR A 161 12.32 18.54 11.60
C THR A 161 11.78 17.57 10.55
N LEU A 162 10.84 16.71 10.93
CA LEU A 162 10.15 15.82 9.98
C LEU A 162 8.92 16.49 9.37
N LYS A 163 8.76 16.34 8.05
CA LYS A 163 7.54 16.69 7.32
C LYS A 163 6.97 15.47 6.61
N LYS A 164 5.67 15.24 6.76
CA LYS A 164 4.97 14.18 6.03
C LYS A 164 4.99 14.52 4.54
N ILE A 165 5.48 13.59 3.73
CA ILE A 165 5.56 13.76 2.27
C ILE A 165 4.57 12.86 1.51
N ALA A 166 4.19 11.72 2.10
CA ALA A 166 3.18 10.82 1.54
C ALA A 166 2.55 9.94 2.60
N GLY A 167 1.50 9.22 2.20
CA GLY A 167 1.00 8.06 2.92
C GLY A 167 0.22 7.14 2.00
N THR A 168 -0.02 5.92 2.45
CA THR A 168 -0.83 4.92 1.73
C THR A 168 -1.43 3.90 2.69
N GLY A 169 -2.50 3.24 2.29
CA GLY A 169 -3.07 2.12 3.05
C GLY A 169 -2.40 0.80 2.69
N TYR A 170 -2.35 -0.14 3.63
CA TYR A 170 -1.88 -1.49 3.36
C TYR A 170 -2.47 -2.51 4.36
N HIS A 171 -2.46 -3.77 3.96
CA HIS A 171 -2.69 -4.93 4.82
C HIS A 171 -1.44 -5.79 4.94
N ARG A 172 -0.57 -5.71 3.93
CA ARG A 172 0.82 -6.17 3.97
C ARG A 172 1.69 -5.18 3.20
N LEU A 173 2.86 -4.87 3.73
CA LEU A 173 3.84 -3.96 3.14
C LEU A 173 5.18 -4.67 3.02
N GLU A 174 5.87 -4.44 1.90
CA GLU A 174 7.27 -4.83 1.74
C GLU A 174 8.06 -3.62 1.23
N ILE A 175 9.15 -3.28 1.91
CA ILE A 175 10.14 -2.30 1.45
C ILE A 175 11.14 -3.05 0.57
N LEU A 176 11.27 -2.60 -0.67
CA LEU A 176 12.03 -3.29 -1.71
C LEU A 176 13.21 -2.44 -2.17
N HIS A 177 14.25 -3.13 -2.64
CA HIS A 177 15.42 -2.52 -3.29
C HIS A 177 15.60 -3.21 -4.64
N LEU A 178 14.60 -3.06 -5.52
CA LEU A 178 14.60 -3.75 -6.81
C LEU A 178 15.49 -3.01 -7.80
N SER A 179 16.52 -3.69 -8.29
CA SER A 179 17.35 -3.17 -9.38
C SER A 179 16.72 -3.59 -10.70
N GLY A 180 15.83 -2.75 -11.22
CA GLY A 180 15.22 -3.03 -12.51
C GLY A 180 16.30 -3.18 -13.58
N ASN A 181 16.49 -4.41 -14.09
CA ASN A 181 17.38 -4.68 -15.23
C ASN A 181 16.95 -3.96 -16.53
N SER A 182 15.84 -3.21 -16.52
CA SER A 182 15.19 -2.63 -17.70
C SER A 182 14.89 -1.13 -17.64
N THR A 183 15.23 -0.43 -16.55
CA THR A 183 15.09 1.03 -16.56
C THR A 183 16.23 1.60 -17.38
N GLU A 184 15.97 2.49 -18.35
CA GLU A 184 17.02 3.20 -19.10
C GLU A 184 18.02 3.96 -18.18
N LYS A 185 17.71 4.07 -16.88
CA LYS A 185 18.48 4.76 -15.85
C LYS A 185 19.19 3.85 -14.84
N GLY A 186 19.00 2.53 -14.89
CA GLY A 186 19.49 1.61 -13.85
C GLY A 186 18.80 1.77 -12.49
N TYR A 187 19.28 1.03 -11.48
CA TYR A 187 18.84 1.21 -10.10
C TYR A 187 19.30 2.56 -9.58
N ASP A 188 18.36 3.42 -9.20
CA ASP A 188 18.65 4.79 -8.77
C ASP A 188 18.75 4.94 -7.24
N GLY A 189 18.98 3.83 -6.53
CA GLY A 189 19.24 3.81 -5.09
C GLY A 189 18.00 3.91 -4.21
N ARG A 190 16.88 4.42 -4.73
CA ARG A 190 15.66 4.57 -3.94
C ARG A 190 15.01 3.23 -3.64
N ALA A 191 14.37 3.12 -2.49
CA ALA A 191 13.54 2.00 -2.11
C ALA A 191 12.13 2.11 -2.73
N GLN A 192 11.51 0.96 -2.95
CA GLN A 192 10.12 0.86 -3.43
C GLN A 192 9.24 0.23 -2.35
N LEU A 193 7.93 0.43 -2.50
CA LEU A 193 6.94 -0.13 -1.58
C LEU A 193 6.02 -1.06 -2.35
N ALA A 194 6.03 -2.35 -2.02
CA ALA A 194 4.92 -3.19 -2.41
C ALA A 194 3.81 -3.15 -1.37
N VAL A 195 2.68 -2.59 -1.76
CA VAL A 195 1.47 -2.50 -0.94
C VAL A 195 0.49 -3.56 -1.37
N TRP A 196 0.10 -4.41 -0.41
CA TRP A 196 -0.97 -5.37 -0.59
C TRP A 196 -2.19 -4.86 0.17
N GLN A 197 -3.26 -4.54 -0.54
CA GLN A 197 -4.50 -4.00 0.02
C GLN A 197 -5.61 -5.02 -0.14
N LYS A 198 -6.27 -5.38 0.96
CA LYS A 198 -7.41 -6.29 0.91
C LYS A 198 -8.55 -5.64 0.14
N ASP A 199 -9.05 -6.38 -0.85
CA ASP A 199 -10.16 -5.95 -1.69
C ASP A 199 -11.42 -6.78 -1.41
N THR A 200 -11.25 -8.10 -1.25
CA THR A 200 -12.32 -9.00 -0.81
C THR A 200 -11.83 -9.87 0.33
N ILE A 201 -12.64 -10.82 0.81
CA ILE A 201 -12.29 -11.68 1.95
C ILE A 201 -10.92 -12.35 1.76
N THR A 202 -10.65 -12.87 0.57
CA THR A 202 -9.43 -13.63 0.24
C THR A 202 -8.52 -12.95 -0.78
N ALA A 203 -8.97 -11.89 -1.46
CA ALA A 203 -8.20 -11.26 -2.51
C ALA A 203 -7.61 -9.91 -2.10
N MET A 204 -6.40 -9.63 -2.57
CA MET A 204 -5.62 -8.43 -2.29
C MET A 204 -5.15 -7.75 -3.58
N ALA A 205 -5.53 -6.49 -3.79
CA ALA A 205 -4.89 -5.67 -4.81
C ALA A 205 -3.43 -5.42 -4.43
N VAL A 206 -2.52 -5.57 -5.39
CA VAL A 206 -1.08 -5.39 -5.17
C VAL A 206 -0.55 -4.35 -6.14
N ASP A 207 0.14 -3.36 -5.59
CA ASP A 207 0.87 -2.35 -6.34
C ASP A 207 2.30 -2.22 -5.81
N VAL A 208 3.24 -2.02 -6.74
CA VAL A 208 4.61 -1.59 -6.42
C VAL A 208 4.69 -0.10 -6.68
N LEU A 209 5.03 0.67 -5.65
CA LEU A 209 5.07 2.12 -5.65
C LEU A 209 6.50 2.62 -5.52
N ARG A 210 6.80 3.74 -6.17
CA ARG A 210 8.04 4.51 -6.00
C ARG A 210 7.73 5.98 -5.84
N TRP A 211 8.65 6.73 -5.22
CA TRP A 211 8.57 8.18 -5.19
C TRP A 211 8.97 8.80 -6.54
N GLU A 212 8.15 9.72 -7.02
CA GLU A 212 8.42 10.58 -8.18
C GLU A 212 8.06 12.02 -7.83
N GLU A 213 9.04 12.92 -7.83
CA GLU A 213 8.96 14.37 -7.64
C GLU A 213 8.13 14.87 -6.44
N ILE A 214 6.82 14.62 -6.47
CA ILE A 214 5.81 15.12 -5.53
C ILE A 214 5.04 14.01 -4.79
N GLY A 215 5.25 12.72 -5.09
CA GLY A 215 4.51 11.65 -4.42
C GLY A 215 4.78 10.23 -4.91
N LEU A 216 4.06 9.28 -4.31
CA LEU A 216 4.13 7.86 -4.69
C LEU A 216 3.33 7.59 -5.96
N VAL A 217 3.93 6.88 -6.93
CA VAL A 217 3.26 6.40 -8.14
C VAL A 217 3.60 4.93 -8.42
N PRO A 218 2.80 4.24 -9.25
CA PRO A 218 3.14 2.89 -9.71
C PRO A 218 4.49 2.80 -10.43
N ALA A 219 5.32 1.83 -10.01
CA ALA A 219 6.60 1.49 -10.62
C ALA A 219 6.44 0.38 -11.68
N VAL A 220 5.75 0.70 -12.79
CA VAL A 220 5.32 -0.27 -13.83
C VAL A 220 6.47 -1.05 -14.47
N ASP A 221 7.62 -0.40 -14.63
CA ASP A 221 8.89 -0.97 -15.10
C ASP A 221 9.49 -2.04 -14.17
N LEU A 222 9.13 -2.05 -12.88
CA LEU A 222 9.59 -3.04 -11.90
C LEU A 222 8.61 -4.20 -11.73
N TYR A 223 7.45 -4.15 -12.40
CA TYR A 223 6.41 -5.17 -12.21
C TYR A 223 6.88 -6.57 -12.60
N ARG A 224 7.66 -6.71 -13.68
CA ARG A 224 8.16 -8.02 -14.13
C ARG A 224 9.09 -8.70 -13.12
N GLU A 225 9.74 -7.93 -12.26
CA GLU A 225 10.63 -8.46 -11.21
C GLU A 225 9.84 -8.88 -9.98
N TYR A 226 8.82 -8.12 -9.60
CA TYR A 226 8.06 -8.36 -8.38
C TYR A 226 6.88 -9.32 -8.55
N PHE A 227 6.13 -9.20 -9.64
CA PHE A 227 4.84 -9.89 -9.80
C PHE A 227 4.89 -11.42 -9.97
N PRO A 228 6.00 -12.09 -10.36
CA PRO A 228 6.05 -13.55 -10.33
C PRO A 228 5.65 -14.15 -8.98
N LYS A 229 6.05 -13.53 -7.87
CA LYS A 229 5.65 -13.98 -6.52
C LYS A 229 4.15 -13.73 -6.21
N VAL A 230 3.56 -12.71 -6.84
CA VAL A 230 2.11 -12.41 -6.69
C VAL A 230 1.29 -13.43 -7.49
N VAL A 231 1.80 -13.85 -8.65
CA VAL A 231 1.23 -14.96 -9.43
C VAL A 231 1.21 -16.24 -8.58
N GLU A 232 2.35 -16.63 -8.00
CA GLU A 232 2.44 -17.81 -7.11
C GLU A 232 1.44 -17.74 -5.96
N TYR A 233 1.31 -16.56 -5.32
CA TYR A 233 0.33 -16.37 -4.25
C TYR A 233 -1.10 -16.67 -4.70
N TYR A 234 -1.51 -16.19 -5.88
CA TYR A 234 -2.86 -16.40 -6.39
C TYR A 234 -3.11 -17.82 -6.90
N GLU A 235 -2.11 -18.46 -7.51
CA GLU A 235 -2.16 -19.88 -7.86
C GLU A 235 -2.40 -20.75 -6.61
N GLU A 236 -1.73 -20.45 -5.49
CA GLU A 236 -1.96 -21.13 -4.21
C GLU A 236 -3.35 -20.88 -3.63
N GLN A 237 -3.91 -19.68 -3.78
CA GLN A 237 -5.30 -19.41 -3.34
C GLN A 237 -6.31 -20.18 -4.21
N LEU A 238 -6.09 -20.25 -5.52
CA LEU A 238 -6.98 -20.93 -6.46
C LEU A 238 -7.02 -22.45 -6.26
N LYS A 239 -5.95 -23.06 -5.73
CA LYS A 239 -6.00 -24.47 -5.28
C LYS A 239 -7.08 -24.72 -4.22
N LYS A 240 -7.40 -23.70 -3.41
CA LYS A 240 -8.39 -23.78 -2.32
C LYS A 240 -9.78 -23.33 -2.76
N ALA A 241 -9.86 -22.35 -3.65
CA ALA A 241 -11.10 -21.77 -4.13
C ALA A 241 -11.08 -21.58 -5.67
N PRO A 242 -11.12 -22.68 -6.45
CA PRO A 242 -10.96 -22.63 -7.91
C PRO A 242 -12.13 -21.94 -8.64
N ASP A 243 -13.28 -21.80 -7.98
CA ASP A 243 -14.49 -21.20 -8.58
C ASP A 243 -14.72 -19.75 -8.14
N ALA A 244 -13.70 -19.08 -7.57
CA ALA A 244 -13.80 -17.69 -7.11
C ALA A 244 -13.37 -16.70 -8.22
N PRO A 245 -14.29 -15.92 -8.83
CA PRO A 245 -13.95 -15.00 -9.93
C PRO A 245 -12.93 -13.94 -9.54
N ALA A 246 -13.00 -13.44 -8.30
CA ALA A 246 -12.03 -12.47 -7.78
C ALA A 246 -10.59 -12.99 -7.79
N LEU A 247 -10.36 -14.26 -7.44
CA LEU A 247 -9.01 -14.81 -7.46
C LEU A 247 -8.48 -14.96 -8.90
N TRP A 248 -9.33 -15.35 -9.85
CA TRP A 248 -8.97 -15.39 -11.26
C TRP A 248 -8.65 -14.01 -11.83
N PHE A 249 -9.42 -12.98 -11.45
CA PHE A 249 -9.13 -11.60 -11.84
C PHE A 249 -7.76 -11.14 -11.35
N TYR A 250 -7.45 -11.35 -10.08
CA TYR A 250 -6.17 -10.94 -9.53
C TYR A 250 -5.00 -11.79 -10.01
N LEU A 251 -5.22 -13.08 -10.31
CA LEU A 251 -4.23 -13.89 -11.02
C LEU A 251 -3.95 -13.31 -12.40
N ALA A 252 -4.99 -12.96 -13.17
CA ALA A 252 -4.83 -12.39 -14.50
C ALA A 252 -4.10 -11.03 -14.47
N ASP A 253 -4.46 -10.14 -13.54
CA ASP A 253 -3.77 -8.86 -13.32
C ASP A 253 -2.29 -9.09 -12.95
N ALA A 254 -2.01 -10.03 -12.05
CA ALA A 254 -0.65 -10.35 -11.65
C ALA A 254 0.18 -10.95 -12.79
N GLN A 255 -0.40 -11.87 -13.59
CA GLN A 255 0.23 -12.46 -14.76
C GLN A 255 0.54 -11.39 -15.82
N GLN A 256 -0.39 -10.47 -16.08
CA GLN A 256 -0.15 -9.35 -17.00
C GLN A 256 1.02 -8.50 -16.51
N LYS A 257 1.01 -8.09 -15.24
CA LYS A 257 2.11 -7.30 -14.65
C LYS A 257 3.44 -8.05 -14.60
N ALA A 258 3.42 -9.39 -14.49
CA ALA A 258 4.59 -10.25 -14.59
C ALA A 258 5.12 -10.42 -16.04
N GLY A 259 4.39 -9.95 -17.06
CA GLY A 259 4.72 -10.14 -18.47
C GLY A 259 4.26 -11.48 -19.07
N MET A 260 3.40 -12.22 -18.38
CA MET A 260 2.81 -13.50 -18.79
C MET A 260 1.47 -13.25 -19.50
N ALA A 261 1.52 -12.57 -20.64
CA ALA A 261 0.33 -12.02 -21.28
C ALA A 261 -0.66 -13.08 -21.81
N GLU A 262 -0.17 -14.21 -22.32
CA GLU A 262 -1.05 -15.30 -22.78
C GLU A 262 -1.79 -15.97 -21.62
N GLU A 263 -1.09 -16.20 -20.50
CA GLU A 263 -1.66 -16.76 -19.28
C GLU A 263 -2.68 -15.79 -18.68
N ALA A 264 -2.38 -14.49 -18.66
CA ALA A 264 -3.30 -13.46 -18.20
C ALA A 264 -4.63 -13.50 -18.96
N LEU A 265 -4.60 -13.66 -20.29
CA LEU A 265 -5.81 -13.80 -21.09
C LEU A 265 -6.62 -15.04 -20.70
N LYS A 266 -5.96 -16.20 -20.59
CA LYS A 266 -6.63 -17.47 -20.21
C LYS A 266 -7.26 -17.35 -18.82
N SER A 267 -6.55 -16.77 -17.85
CA SER A 267 -7.05 -16.57 -16.49
C SER A 267 -8.22 -15.58 -16.45
N ALA A 268 -8.16 -14.50 -17.24
CA ALA A 268 -9.24 -13.53 -17.33
C ALA A 268 -10.50 -14.14 -17.96
N GLU A 269 -10.37 -14.89 -19.05
CA GLU A 269 -11.47 -15.61 -19.69
C GLU A 269 -12.10 -16.63 -18.73
N LYS A 270 -11.26 -17.36 -17.99
CA LYS A 270 -11.72 -18.31 -16.97
C LYS A 270 -12.52 -17.62 -15.87
N GLY A 271 -12.02 -16.50 -15.34
CA GLY A 271 -12.69 -15.71 -14.31
C GLY A 271 -14.02 -15.13 -14.78
N LEU A 272 -14.06 -14.59 -16.00
CA LEU A 272 -15.26 -14.02 -16.62
C LEU A 272 -16.35 -15.08 -16.90
N ALA A 273 -15.96 -16.34 -17.15
CA ALA A 273 -16.89 -17.44 -17.37
C ALA A 273 -17.52 -17.99 -16.07
N LEU A 274 -16.98 -17.65 -14.90
CA LEU A 274 -17.52 -18.05 -13.61
C LEU A 274 -18.66 -17.13 -13.19
N LYS A 275 -19.64 -17.68 -12.45
CA LYS A 275 -20.72 -16.88 -11.89
C LYS A 275 -20.24 -16.13 -10.66
N GLY A 276 -20.38 -14.80 -10.67
CA GLY A 276 -20.23 -13.97 -9.49
C GLY A 276 -20.53 -12.51 -9.79
N ASP A 277 -20.84 -11.75 -8.74
CA ASP A 277 -21.16 -10.32 -8.83
C ASP A 277 -19.91 -9.42 -8.73
N TYR A 278 -18.74 -10.03 -8.53
CA TYR A 278 -17.48 -9.33 -8.38
C TYR A 278 -16.28 -10.19 -8.82
N PRO A 279 -15.33 -9.62 -9.59
CA PRO A 279 -15.30 -8.25 -10.10
C PRO A 279 -16.22 -8.11 -11.32
N GLN A 280 -16.57 -6.87 -11.62
CA GLN A 280 -17.40 -6.52 -12.76
C GLN A 280 -16.69 -6.83 -14.08
N ASP A 281 -17.44 -7.29 -15.09
CA ASP A 281 -16.90 -7.78 -16.37
C ASP A 281 -15.90 -6.82 -17.02
N TYR A 282 -16.15 -5.51 -16.97
CA TYR A 282 -15.25 -4.53 -17.58
C TYR A 282 -13.85 -4.52 -16.94
N ARG A 283 -13.68 -4.97 -15.68
CA ARG A 283 -12.35 -5.08 -15.06
C ARG A 283 -11.55 -6.21 -15.69
N PHE A 284 -12.17 -7.35 -15.99
CA PHE A 284 -11.54 -8.40 -16.80
C PHE A 284 -11.17 -7.88 -18.18
N LYS A 285 -12.06 -7.11 -18.84
CA LYS A 285 -11.80 -6.53 -20.16
C LYS A 285 -10.61 -5.58 -20.17
N VAL A 286 -10.39 -4.80 -19.10
CA VAL A 286 -9.17 -3.98 -18.95
C VAL A 286 -7.92 -4.85 -18.92
N VAL A 287 -7.90 -5.92 -18.12
CA VAL A 287 -6.75 -6.84 -18.03
C VAL A 287 -6.51 -7.53 -19.37
N MET A 288 -7.56 -7.99 -20.05
CA MET A 288 -7.46 -8.60 -21.38
C MET A 288 -6.92 -7.62 -22.42
N GLY A 289 -7.38 -6.37 -22.41
CA GLY A 289 -6.88 -5.31 -23.29
C GLY A 289 -5.39 -5.01 -23.04
N ARG A 290 -4.96 -4.96 -21.77
CA ARG A 290 -3.54 -4.79 -21.41
C ARG A 290 -2.69 -5.97 -21.88
N ALA A 291 -3.14 -7.20 -21.63
CA ALA A 291 -2.43 -8.40 -22.09
C ALA A 291 -2.33 -8.46 -23.63
N LEU A 292 -3.37 -8.06 -24.37
CA LEU A 292 -3.31 -7.98 -25.83
C LEU A 292 -2.38 -6.88 -26.34
N ASN A 293 -2.28 -5.76 -25.62
CA ASN A 293 -1.26 -4.74 -25.91
C ASN A 293 0.16 -5.29 -25.74
N ASP A 294 0.40 -6.07 -24.68
CA ASP A 294 1.70 -6.71 -24.43
C ASP A 294 2.06 -7.73 -25.53
N LEU A 295 1.05 -8.36 -26.14
CA LEU A 295 1.19 -9.28 -27.28
C LEU A 295 1.26 -8.57 -28.65
N GLY A 296 1.07 -7.25 -28.70
CA GLY A 296 1.03 -6.48 -29.95
C GLY A 296 -0.28 -6.62 -30.74
N GLU A 297 -1.32 -7.25 -30.17
CA GLU A 297 -2.64 -7.43 -30.77
C GLU A 297 -3.55 -6.21 -30.52
N TYR A 298 -3.07 -5.04 -30.90
CA TYR A 298 -3.66 -3.73 -30.57
C TYR A 298 -5.12 -3.57 -31.01
N GLN A 299 -5.50 -4.10 -32.18
CA GLN A 299 -6.87 -3.97 -32.67
C GLN A 299 -7.88 -4.75 -31.82
N ARG A 300 -7.48 -5.91 -31.29
CA ARG A 300 -8.29 -6.67 -30.33
C ARG A 300 -8.28 -6.00 -28.96
N ALA A 301 -7.14 -5.46 -28.52
CA ALA A 301 -7.07 -4.70 -27.28
C ALA A 301 -8.08 -3.53 -27.28
N ILE A 302 -8.10 -2.75 -28.36
CA ILE A 302 -9.06 -1.65 -28.57
C ILE A 302 -10.51 -2.12 -28.43
N SER A 303 -10.88 -3.30 -28.98
CA SER A 303 -12.24 -3.81 -28.88
C SER A 303 -12.69 -4.03 -27.42
N PHE A 304 -11.79 -4.52 -26.55
CA PHE A 304 -12.08 -4.66 -25.13
C PHE A 304 -12.19 -3.30 -24.43
N PHE A 305 -11.34 -2.33 -24.75
CA PHE A 305 -11.45 -0.98 -24.19
C PHE A 305 -12.74 -0.27 -24.63
N ASP A 306 -13.19 -0.46 -25.87
CA ASP A 306 -14.48 0.06 -26.33
C ASP A 306 -15.66 -0.53 -25.54
N GLU A 307 -15.58 -1.79 -25.13
CA GLU A 307 -16.57 -2.40 -24.24
C GLU A 307 -16.53 -1.81 -22.83
N VAL A 308 -15.34 -1.50 -22.30
CA VAL A 308 -15.19 -0.78 -21.01
C VAL A 308 -15.85 0.59 -21.09
N MET A 309 -15.70 1.31 -22.21
CA MET A 309 -16.33 2.63 -22.39
C MET A 309 -17.87 2.57 -22.40
N LYS A 310 -18.46 1.44 -22.80
CA LYS A 310 -19.91 1.20 -22.82
C LYS A 310 -20.46 0.74 -21.46
N ALA A 311 -19.60 0.39 -20.51
CA ALA A 311 -20.03 -0.05 -19.19
C ALA A 311 -20.87 1.01 -18.47
N LYS A 312 -21.86 0.53 -17.71
CA LYS A 312 -22.77 1.33 -16.89
C LYS A 312 -22.95 0.62 -15.56
N GLU A 313 -23.05 1.41 -14.51
CA GLU A 313 -23.20 0.94 -13.14
C GLU A 313 -24.26 1.77 -12.43
N PRO A 314 -24.99 1.18 -11.47
CA PRO A 314 -25.93 1.94 -10.66
C PRO A 314 -25.15 2.98 -9.83
N LEU A 315 -25.74 4.16 -9.69
CA LEU A 315 -25.20 5.20 -8.81
C LEU A 315 -25.43 4.81 -7.34
N PRO A 316 -24.43 5.01 -6.47
CA PRO A 316 -24.63 4.98 -5.03
C PRO A 316 -25.79 5.92 -4.62
N PRO A 317 -26.63 5.54 -3.63
CA PRO A 317 -27.81 6.32 -3.25
C PRO A 317 -27.53 7.79 -2.88
N ASP A 318 -26.31 8.06 -2.40
CA ASP A 318 -25.81 9.36 -1.92
C ASP A 318 -25.35 10.31 -3.04
N ILE A 319 -25.17 9.83 -4.27
CA ILE A 319 -24.65 10.63 -5.40
C ILE A 319 -25.79 11.15 -6.31
N GLY A 320 -27.05 10.86 -5.97
CA GLY A 320 -28.22 11.25 -6.78
C GLY A 320 -28.39 10.39 -8.04
N GLN A 321 -29.50 10.58 -8.76
CA GLN A 321 -29.90 9.72 -9.90
C GLN A 321 -29.24 10.09 -11.24
N GLN A 322 -28.28 11.03 -11.27
CA GLN A 322 -27.66 11.50 -12.51
C GLN A 322 -26.13 11.47 -12.43
N GLY A 323 -25.50 10.74 -13.35
CA GLY A 323 -24.05 10.69 -13.48
C GLY A 323 -23.48 9.28 -13.65
N GLU A 324 -22.15 9.19 -13.59
CA GLU A 324 -21.39 7.94 -13.61
C GLU A 324 -20.60 7.84 -12.30
N PRO A 325 -20.56 6.67 -11.62
CA PRO A 325 -19.81 6.51 -10.38
C PRO A 325 -18.33 6.86 -10.54
N ALA A 326 -17.74 7.48 -9.51
CA ALA A 326 -16.35 7.94 -9.54
C ALA A 326 -15.35 6.79 -9.83
N TYR A 327 -15.61 5.59 -9.31
CA TYR A 327 -14.77 4.41 -9.58
C TYR A 327 -14.82 4.00 -11.05
N LEU A 328 -15.99 4.06 -11.70
CA LEU A 328 -16.14 3.69 -13.10
C LEU A 328 -15.48 4.72 -14.02
N LYS A 329 -15.62 6.02 -13.69
CA LYS A 329 -14.89 7.10 -14.34
C LYS A 329 -13.38 6.88 -14.29
N LYS A 330 -12.84 6.52 -13.10
CA LYS A 330 -11.41 6.20 -12.93
C LYS A 330 -10.98 5.05 -13.86
N ILE A 331 -11.75 3.96 -13.88
CA ILE A 331 -11.47 2.80 -14.74
C ILE A 331 -11.51 3.18 -16.23
N LYS A 332 -12.47 4.01 -16.66
CA LYS A 332 -12.53 4.50 -18.04
C LYS A 332 -11.35 5.41 -18.39
N ALA A 333 -10.91 6.27 -17.46
CA ALA A 333 -9.74 7.10 -17.67
C ALA A 333 -8.45 6.26 -17.83
N GLU A 334 -8.30 5.21 -17.02
CA GLU A 334 -7.20 4.25 -17.15
C GLU A 334 -7.27 3.46 -18.47
N ALA A 335 -8.45 2.94 -18.82
CA ALA A 335 -8.68 2.22 -20.08
C ALA A 335 -8.39 3.09 -21.30
N LEU A 336 -8.69 4.40 -21.24
CA LEU A 336 -8.33 5.34 -22.30
C LEU A 336 -6.80 5.51 -22.44
N ILE A 337 -6.04 5.50 -21.34
CA ILE A 337 -4.57 5.51 -21.42
C ILE A 337 -4.06 4.25 -22.13
N ASP A 338 -4.59 3.09 -21.77
CA ASP A 338 -4.17 1.82 -22.38
C ASP A 338 -4.66 1.68 -23.84
N MET A 339 -5.84 2.20 -24.17
CA MET A 339 -6.33 2.33 -25.54
C MET A 339 -5.44 3.27 -26.37
N GLY A 340 -4.98 4.38 -25.78
CA GLY A 340 -4.02 5.28 -26.41
C GLY A 340 -2.70 4.57 -26.75
N LYS A 341 -2.18 3.73 -25.85
CA LYS A 341 -0.97 2.91 -26.12
C LYS A 341 -1.21 1.93 -27.28
N SER A 342 -2.42 1.38 -27.38
CA SER A 342 -2.83 0.50 -28.48
C SER A 342 -2.75 1.25 -29.82
N TYR A 343 -3.27 2.49 -29.87
CA TYR A 343 -3.18 3.32 -31.06
C TYR A 343 -1.74 3.77 -31.38
N GLU A 344 -0.90 4.03 -30.37
CA GLU A 344 0.55 4.27 -30.59
C GLU A 344 1.21 3.06 -31.27
N GLY A 345 0.92 1.84 -30.80
CA GLY A 345 1.41 0.59 -31.41
C GLY A 345 0.97 0.42 -32.87
N LEU A 346 -0.22 0.92 -33.22
CA LEU A 346 -0.73 0.96 -34.60
C LEU A 346 -0.25 2.19 -35.40
N ARG A 347 0.59 3.05 -34.84
CA ARG A 347 1.04 4.33 -35.43
C ARG A 347 -0.11 5.30 -35.75
N GLN A 348 -1.23 5.19 -35.05
CA GLN A 348 -2.39 6.07 -35.16
C GLN A 348 -2.33 7.19 -34.11
N TYR A 349 -1.31 8.04 -34.20
CA TYR A 349 -0.94 8.99 -33.15
C TYR A 349 -2.03 10.03 -32.82
N GLU A 350 -2.84 10.43 -33.81
CA GLU A 350 -3.97 11.36 -33.57
C GLU A 350 -5.03 10.73 -32.66
N LYS A 351 -5.34 9.44 -32.87
CA LYS A 351 -6.30 8.71 -32.01
C LYS A 351 -5.70 8.44 -30.64
N ALA A 352 -4.40 8.15 -30.56
CA ALA A 352 -3.72 8.01 -29.28
C ALA A 352 -3.80 9.32 -28.47
N GLU A 353 -3.57 10.47 -29.10
CA GLU A 353 -3.73 11.77 -28.46
C GLU A 353 -5.17 12.04 -27.99
N ASP A 354 -6.19 11.72 -28.79
CA ASP A 354 -7.60 11.84 -28.38
C ASP A 354 -7.88 11.04 -27.10
N CYS A 355 -7.44 9.79 -27.06
CA CYS A 355 -7.58 8.93 -25.89
C CYS A 355 -6.95 9.56 -24.63
N TYR A 356 -5.72 10.06 -24.72
CA TYR A 356 -5.06 10.67 -23.57
C TYR A 356 -5.72 11.98 -23.12
N ARG A 357 -6.18 12.81 -24.06
CA ARG A 357 -6.92 14.04 -23.73
C ARG A 357 -8.24 13.74 -23.03
N ARG A 358 -8.98 12.73 -23.50
CA ARG A 358 -10.23 12.28 -22.86
C ARG A 358 -9.97 11.70 -21.48
N SER A 359 -8.87 10.95 -21.30
CA SER A 359 -8.45 10.48 -19.98
C SER A 359 -8.21 11.66 -19.02
N LEU A 360 -7.48 12.70 -19.45
CA LEU A 360 -7.27 13.91 -18.65
C LEU A 360 -8.57 14.63 -18.30
N GLU A 361 -9.51 14.72 -19.23
CA GLU A 361 -10.81 15.36 -18.97
C GLU A 361 -11.60 14.62 -17.88
N ILE A 362 -11.71 13.29 -18.01
CA ILE A 362 -12.39 12.46 -17.01
C ILE A 362 -11.68 12.58 -15.66
N THR A 363 -10.35 12.43 -15.63
CA THR A 363 -9.56 12.52 -14.39
C THR A 363 -9.72 13.89 -13.75
N LYS A 364 -9.66 15.01 -14.50
CA LYS A 364 -9.90 16.35 -13.97
C LYS A 364 -11.28 16.48 -13.33
N SER A 365 -12.31 15.84 -13.90
CA SER A 365 -13.67 15.88 -13.36
C SER A 365 -13.83 15.16 -12.01
N LEU A 366 -12.88 14.31 -11.61
CA LEU A 366 -12.89 13.60 -10.34
C LEU A 366 -12.45 14.47 -9.16
N PHE A 367 -11.81 15.61 -9.42
CA PHE A 367 -11.23 16.47 -8.38
C PHE A 367 -11.85 17.87 -8.43
N LYS A 368 -12.38 18.33 -7.29
CA LYS A 368 -12.97 19.67 -7.17
C LYS A 368 -11.92 20.78 -7.08
N GLU A 369 -10.79 20.47 -6.46
CA GLU A 369 -9.72 21.44 -6.16
C GLU A 369 -8.40 20.96 -6.77
N ASP A 370 -7.40 21.85 -6.84
CA ASP A 370 -6.04 21.45 -7.18
C ASP A 370 -5.39 20.78 -5.96
N SER A 371 -4.88 19.57 -6.15
CA SER A 371 -4.28 18.78 -5.07
C SER A 371 -3.12 17.92 -5.60
N ILE A 372 -2.28 17.40 -4.70
CA ILE A 372 -1.19 16.50 -5.08
C ILE A 372 -1.77 15.23 -5.70
N GLU A 373 -2.86 14.69 -5.15
CA GLU A 373 -3.56 13.51 -5.67
C GLU A 373 -4.06 13.74 -7.10
N LYS A 374 -4.60 14.93 -7.38
CA LYS A 374 -5.01 15.32 -8.74
C LYS A 374 -3.81 15.33 -9.68
N LYS A 375 -2.70 15.95 -9.28
CA LYS A 375 -1.48 16.01 -10.10
C LYS A 375 -0.96 14.61 -10.40
N LEU A 376 -0.81 13.77 -9.38
CA LEU A 376 -0.41 12.36 -9.52
C LEU A 376 -1.35 11.58 -10.44
N ALA A 377 -2.67 11.80 -10.34
CA ALA A 377 -3.66 11.13 -11.19
C ALA A 377 -3.60 11.56 -12.67
N LEU A 378 -3.17 12.79 -12.96
CA LEU A 378 -3.03 13.31 -14.32
C LEU A 378 -1.71 12.89 -14.99
N MET A 379 -0.66 12.68 -14.19
CA MET A 379 0.70 12.38 -14.66
C MET A 379 0.77 11.29 -15.75
N PRO A 380 0.06 10.14 -15.67
CA PRO A 380 0.19 9.10 -16.69
C PRO A 380 -0.19 9.57 -18.10
N ALA A 381 -1.30 10.30 -18.23
CA ALA A 381 -1.76 10.82 -19.52
C ALA A 381 -0.93 12.05 -19.96
N GLU A 382 -0.46 12.88 -19.03
CA GLU A 382 0.45 13.99 -19.35
C GLU A 382 1.80 13.51 -19.89
N LYS A 383 2.42 12.52 -19.23
CA LYS A 383 3.67 11.88 -19.68
C LYS A 383 3.49 11.24 -21.07
N ALA A 384 2.35 10.59 -21.33
CA ALA A 384 2.05 10.00 -22.63
C ALA A 384 1.91 11.06 -23.74
N LEU A 385 1.20 12.17 -23.48
CA LEU A 385 1.09 13.28 -24.43
C LEU A 385 2.43 13.96 -24.70
N GLN A 386 3.27 14.13 -23.67
CA GLN A 386 4.61 14.68 -23.82
C GLN A 386 5.47 13.78 -24.73
N ARG A 387 5.43 12.45 -24.50
CA ARG A 387 6.10 11.47 -25.36
C ARG A 387 5.65 11.58 -26.82
N LEU A 388 4.33 11.63 -27.08
CA LEU A 388 3.77 11.77 -28.42
C LEU A 388 4.20 13.04 -29.16
N LYS A 389 4.41 14.15 -28.44
CA LYS A 389 4.93 15.39 -29.04
C LYS A 389 6.38 15.22 -29.50
N GLY A 390 7.20 14.52 -28.71
CA GLY A 390 8.58 14.21 -29.07
C GLY A 390 8.69 13.35 -30.33
N VAL A 391 7.78 12.37 -30.50
CA VAL A 391 7.72 11.52 -31.70
C VAL A 391 7.42 12.36 -32.95
N ARG A 392 6.44 13.25 -32.88
CA ARG A 392 6.05 14.13 -34.01
C ARG A 392 7.05 15.22 -34.36
N GLY A 393 7.92 15.61 -33.42
CA GLY A 393 8.97 16.60 -33.68
C GLY A 393 10.18 16.04 -34.46
N ASN A 394 10.24 14.71 -34.63
CA ASN A 394 11.32 14.00 -35.32
C ASN A 394 10.86 13.38 -36.68
N GLU A 395 9.60 13.60 -37.08
CA GLU A 395 9.06 13.33 -38.43
C GLU A 395 9.17 14.59 -39.29
#